data_AF-A0A016VJN0-F1
#
_entry.id   AF-A0A016VJN0-F1
#
_cell.length_a   1.000
_cell.length_b   1.000
_cell.length_c   1.000
_cell.angle_alpha   90.00
_cell.angle_beta   90.00
_cell.angle_gamma   90.00
#
_symmetry.space_group_name_H-M   'P 1'
#
loop_
_entity.id
_entity.type
_entity.pdbx_description
1 polymer ?
#
loop_
_entity_poly.entity_id
_entity_poly.type
_entity_poly.pdbx_seq_one_letter_code
_entity_poly.pdbx_strand_id
1 'polypeptide(L)'
;MILTAYFQDDTICPTDERSIKLIQNIITQVQALHPNSKRIHVGADEAFHIAEDQRCKTRLSIMVEPDRRRALEKLKLAHISKVALLARSAGFQEVFAWNDMFDKSLVEDLRESGLGSLITPVVWGYKVDVTEDGYFPDGLFERISQVFPKIYFASAFKGAKSQTENYIDLDRYLQNHRSYVKLYRMYKNVSLWDYVFFP
;
A
#
# COMPACT_ATOMS: atom_id res chain seq x y z
N MET A 1 22.38 -30.28 15.41
CA MET A 1 22.37 -29.29 14.31
C MET A 1 20.94 -28.76 14.21
N ILE A 2 20.60 -27.77 15.04
CA ILE A 2 19.30 -27.11 14.98
C ILE A 2 19.46 -26.02 13.93
N LEU A 3 18.91 -26.26 12.74
CA LEU A 3 18.69 -25.19 11.78
C LEU A 3 17.69 -24.24 12.44
N THR A 4 18.20 -23.18 13.05
CA THR A 4 17.40 -22.00 13.34
C THR A 4 16.86 -21.51 12.01
N ALA A 5 15.59 -21.81 11.73
CA ALA A 5 14.84 -21.03 10.75
C ALA A 5 14.97 -19.58 11.21
N TYR A 6 15.72 -18.78 10.46
CA TYR A 6 15.67 -17.34 10.60
C TYR A 6 14.21 -16.97 10.33
N PHE A 7 13.43 -16.70 11.38
CA PHE A 7 12.19 -15.97 11.24
C PHE A 7 12.59 -14.60 10.72
N GLN A 8 12.41 -14.41 9.42
CA GLN A 8 12.58 -13.10 8.81
C GLN A 8 11.29 -12.34 9.11
N ASP A 9 11.23 -11.73 10.29
CA ASP A 9 10.13 -10.84 10.66
C ASP A 9 10.18 -9.62 9.71
N ASP A 10 9.33 -9.65 8.69
CA ASP A 10 9.16 -8.61 7.67
C ASP A 10 7.99 -7.66 8.00
N THR A 11 7.24 -7.94 9.06
CA THR A 11 6.02 -7.23 9.43
C THR A 11 5.99 -6.78 10.87
N ILE A 12 5.47 -5.57 11.09
CA ILE A 12 5.20 -5.05 12.43
C ILE A 12 3.78 -5.43 12.87
N CYS A 13 3.62 -5.85 14.12
CA CYS A 13 2.32 -6.26 14.67
C CYS A 13 1.33 -5.08 14.69
N PRO A 14 0.24 -5.09 13.89
CA PRO A 14 -0.72 -3.98 13.82
C PRO A 14 -1.54 -3.77 15.10
N THR A 15 -1.59 -4.77 15.99
CA THR A 15 -2.44 -4.76 17.20
C THR A 15 -1.68 -4.43 18.48
N ASP A 16 -0.36 -4.28 18.42
CA ASP A 16 0.46 -3.94 19.57
C ASP A 16 0.61 -2.42 19.69
N GLU A 17 0.26 -1.85 20.84
CA GLU A 17 0.38 -0.42 21.08
C GLU A 17 1.83 0.08 20.96
N ARG A 18 2.81 -0.78 21.26
CA ARG A 18 4.24 -0.46 21.12
C ARG A 18 4.61 -0.25 19.65
N SER A 19 4.01 -1.03 18.74
CA SER A 19 4.17 -0.85 17.30
C SER A 19 3.66 0.52 16.87
N ILE A 20 2.46 0.90 17.33
CA ILE A 20 1.84 2.19 17.00
C ILE A 20 2.70 3.34 17.53
N LYS A 21 3.21 3.23 18.76
CA LYS A 21 4.11 4.23 19.35
C LYS A 21 5.43 4.35 18.58
N LEU A 22 6.00 3.23 18.14
CA LEU A 22 7.21 3.23 17.31
C LEU A 22 6.96 3.94 15.97
N ILE A 23 5.88 3.59 15.26
CA ILE A 23 5.51 4.22 13.99
C ILE A 23 5.28 5.72 14.18
N GLN A 24 4.59 6.13 15.24
CA GLN A 24 4.40 7.54 15.57
C GLN A 24 5.74 8.26 15.74
N ASN A 25 6.68 7.68 16.50
CA ASN A 25 8.01 8.26 16.69
C ASN A 25 8.78 8.39 15.38
N ILE A 26 8.69 7.40 14.48
CA ILE A 26 9.32 7.45 13.15
C ILE A 26 8.74 8.60 12.33
N ILE A 27 7.41 8.68 12.23
CA ILE A 27 6.71 9.74 11.49
C ILE A 27 7.08 11.12 12.02
N THR A 28 7.10 11.30 13.35
CA THR A 28 7.49 12.57 13.99
C THR A 28 8.94 12.94 13.67
N GLN A 29 9.86 11.99 13.70
CA GLN A 29 11.27 12.24 13.34
C GLN A 29 11.41 12.62 11.86
N VAL A 30 10.70 11.92 10.96
CA VAL A 30 10.71 12.24 9.52
C VAL A 30 10.20 13.66 9.28
N GLN A 31 9.11 14.06 9.95
CA GLN A 31 8.58 15.41 9.84
C GLN A 31 9.56 16.47 10.38
N ALA A 32 10.20 16.20 11.52
CA ALA A 32 11.16 17.12 12.12
C ALA A 32 12.39 17.35 11.24
N LEU A 33 12.85 16.31 10.55
CA LEU A 33 13.96 16.38 9.59
C LEU A 33 13.57 17.02 8.25
N HIS A 34 12.29 16.93 7.87
CA HIS A 34 11.77 17.42 6.60
C HIS A 34 10.56 18.37 6.80
N PRO A 35 10.73 19.50 7.51
CA PRO A 35 9.61 20.35 7.94
C PRO A 35 8.83 20.99 6.78
N ASN A 36 9.46 21.09 5.61
CA ASN A 36 8.84 21.63 4.39
C ASN A 36 8.13 20.55 3.55
N SER A 37 8.31 19.26 3.88
CA SER A 37 7.65 18.19 3.14
C SER A 37 6.17 18.15 3.49
N LYS A 38 5.33 18.35 2.47
CA LYS A 38 3.88 18.25 2.60
C LYS A 38 3.37 16.82 2.43
N ARG A 39 4.22 15.90 1.97
CA ARG A 39 3.83 14.56 1.55
C ARG A 39 4.69 13.51 2.23
N ILE A 40 4.10 12.36 2.52
CA ILE A 40 4.81 11.19 3.03
C ILE A 40 4.25 9.93 2.38
N HIS A 41 5.12 8.98 2.05
CA HIS A 41 4.73 7.63 1.67
C HIS A 41 4.93 6.72 2.89
N VAL A 42 3.86 6.07 3.37
CA VAL A 42 3.91 5.22 4.58
C VAL A 42 4.16 3.74 4.27
N GLY A 43 4.36 3.40 3.00
CA GLY A 43 4.64 2.04 2.54
C GLY A 43 3.35 1.24 2.50
N ALA A 44 3.27 0.20 3.33
CA ALA A 44 2.21 -0.80 3.36
C ALA A 44 2.19 -1.67 2.10
N ASP A 45 3.35 -2.18 1.70
CA ASP A 45 3.56 -3.19 0.67
C ASP A 45 4.09 -4.50 1.27
N GLU A 46 3.86 -5.61 0.56
CA GLU A 46 4.57 -6.88 0.74
C GLU A 46 4.63 -7.42 2.19
N ALA A 47 3.60 -7.13 2.99
CA ALA A 47 3.52 -7.57 4.39
C ALA A 47 3.03 -9.03 4.49
N PHE A 48 3.84 -9.98 4.02
CA PHE A 48 3.46 -11.39 3.84
C PHE A 48 3.08 -12.10 5.13
N HIS A 49 3.76 -11.78 6.24
CA HIS A 49 3.52 -12.40 7.55
C HIS A 49 2.58 -11.59 8.46
N ILE A 50 1.81 -10.65 7.90
CA ILE A 50 0.91 -9.81 8.69
C ILE A 50 -0.10 -10.65 9.47
N ALA A 51 -0.28 -10.30 10.74
CA ALA A 51 -1.20 -10.93 11.67
C ALA A 51 -0.91 -12.41 12.05
N GLU A 52 0.30 -12.90 11.77
CA GLU A 52 0.71 -14.25 12.17
C GLU A 52 1.14 -14.35 13.65
N ASP A 53 1.44 -13.22 14.29
CA ASP A 53 1.81 -13.18 15.71
C ASP A 53 0.60 -13.41 16.64
N GLN A 54 0.89 -13.83 17.87
CA GLN A 54 -0.16 -14.22 18.82
C GLN A 54 -1.10 -13.07 19.20
N ARG A 55 -0.64 -11.82 19.25
CA ARG A 55 -1.49 -10.68 19.60
C ARG A 55 -2.51 -10.42 18.50
N CYS A 56 -2.08 -10.47 17.24
CA CYS A 56 -2.98 -10.35 16.10
C CYS A 56 -3.97 -11.52 16.03
N LYS A 57 -3.51 -12.75 16.28
CA LYS A 57 -4.40 -13.93 16.36
C LYS A 57 -5.49 -13.75 17.42
N THR A 58 -5.14 -13.27 18.61
CA THR A 58 -6.11 -12.95 19.68
C THR A 58 -7.05 -11.82 19.27
N ARG A 59 -6.54 -10.77 18.61
CA ARG A 59 -7.39 -9.67 18.12
C ARG A 59 -8.38 -10.13 17.06
N LEU A 60 -7.95 -11.01 16.14
CA LEU A 60 -8.80 -11.58 15.10
C LEU A 60 -9.89 -12.47 15.70
N SER A 61 -9.60 -13.24 16.76
CA SER A 61 -10.61 -14.11 17.38
C SER A 61 -11.75 -13.38 18.09
N ILE A 62 -11.56 -12.10 18.40
CA ILE A 62 -12.59 -11.26 19.04
C ILE A 62 -13.26 -10.27 18.06
N MET A 63 -12.93 -10.32 16.77
CA MET A 63 -13.59 -9.48 15.77
C MET A 63 -15.00 -9.98 15.47
N VAL A 64 -15.94 -9.04 15.32
CA VAL A 64 -17.32 -9.30 14.88
C VAL A 64 -17.36 -9.43 13.35
N GLU A 65 -16.53 -10.32 12.81
CA GLU A 65 -16.49 -10.65 11.38
C GLU A 65 -16.26 -12.17 11.27
N PRO A 66 -17.29 -12.94 10.85
CA PRO A 66 -17.20 -14.40 10.81
C PRO A 66 -16.26 -14.92 9.71
N ASP A 67 -16.09 -14.18 8.61
CA ASP A 67 -15.12 -14.56 7.59
C ASP A 67 -13.71 -14.17 8.03
N ARG A 68 -12.88 -15.17 8.33
CA ARG A 68 -11.50 -14.97 8.78
C ARG A 68 -10.66 -14.19 7.77
N ARG A 69 -10.88 -14.35 6.46
CA ARG A 69 -10.15 -13.59 5.44
C ARG A 69 -10.57 -12.12 5.48
N ARG A 70 -11.88 -11.86 5.54
CA ARG A 70 -12.38 -10.48 5.66
C ARG A 70 -11.98 -9.81 6.98
N ALA A 71 -11.93 -10.56 8.08
CA ALA A 71 -11.42 -10.05 9.37
C ALA A 71 -9.95 -9.63 9.27
N LEU A 72 -9.12 -10.42 8.57
CA LEU A 72 -7.74 -10.06 8.27
C LEU A 72 -7.66 -8.81 7.40
N GLU A 73 -8.46 -8.73 6.34
CA GLU A 73 -8.55 -7.53 5.50
C GLU A 73 -8.88 -6.28 6.33
N LYS A 74 -9.96 -6.33 7.12
CA LYS A 74 -10.35 -5.22 8.00
C LYS A 74 -9.26 -4.84 8.99
N LEU A 75 -8.51 -5.80 9.53
CA LEU A 75 -7.37 -5.53 10.41
C LEU A 75 -6.26 -4.75 9.69
N LYS A 76 -5.91 -5.14 8.45
CA LYS A 76 -4.93 -4.43 7.63
C LYS A 76 -5.40 -2.99 7.32
N LEU A 77 -6.65 -2.84 6.86
CA LEU A 77 -7.21 -1.53 6.54
C LEU A 77 -7.21 -0.60 7.77
N ALA A 78 -7.63 -1.12 8.92
CA ALA A 78 -7.63 -0.36 10.17
C ALA A 78 -6.22 0.09 10.58
N HIS A 79 -5.21 -0.75 10.36
CA HIS A 79 -3.82 -0.39 10.63
C HIS A 79 -3.34 0.73 9.69
N ILE A 80 -3.56 0.60 8.38
CA ILE A 80 -3.19 1.63 7.39
C ILE A 80 -3.88 2.96 7.73
N SER A 81 -5.18 2.93 8.06
CA SER A 81 -5.91 4.13 8.49
C SER A 81 -5.31 4.77 9.73
N LYS A 82 -4.93 3.95 10.74
CA LYS A 82 -4.30 4.45 11.96
C LYS A 82 -2.95 5.12 11.67
N VAL A 83 -2.12 4.52 10.83
CA VAL A 83 -0.82 5.08 10.44
C VAL A 83 -1.00 6.36 9.62
N ALA A 84 -1.95 6.39 8.70
CA ALA A 84 -2.28 7.58 7.93
C ALA A 84 -2.75 8.73 8.83
N LEU A 85 -3.61 8.45 9.81
CA LEU A 85 -4.02 9.44 10.82
C LEU A 85 -2.82 10.01 11.58
N LEU A 86 -1.87 9.16 12.02
CA LEU A 86 -0.65 9.63 12.68
C LEU A 86 0.18 10.57 11.77
N ALA A 87 0.32 10.23 10.49
CA ALA A 87 0.99 11.08 9.51
C ALA A 87 0.28 12.43 9.32
N ARG A 88 -1.06 12.43 9.22
CA ARG A 88 -1.85 13.66 9.15
C ARG A 88 -1.67 14.52 10.40
N SER A 89 -1.73 13.90 11.58
CA SER A 89 -1.53 14.59 12.87
C SER A 89 -0.12 15.16 13.03
N ALA A 90 0.89 14.56 12.40
CA ALA A 90 2.25 15.11 12.37
C ALA A 90 2.40 16.33 11.44
N GLY A 91 1.42 16.59 10.56
CA GLY A 91 1.40 17.77 9.69
C GLY A 91 1.50 17.46 8.19
N PHE A 92 1.53 16.19 7.78
CA PHE A 92 1.53 15.85 6.36
C PHE A 92 0.15 16.09 5.71
N GLN A 93 0.14 16.77 4.57
CA GLN A 93 -1.05 17.13 3.80
C GLN A 93 -1.45 16.08 2.76
N GLU A 94 -0.57 15.15 2.44
CA GLU A 94 -0.85 14.03 1.53
C GLU A 94 -0.10 12.80 2.04
N VAL A 95 -0.82 11.69 2.18
CA VAL A 95 -0.25 10.43 2.67
C VAL A 95 -0.43 9.39 1.58
N PHE A 96 0.65 8.83 1.10
CA PHE A 96 0.67 7.79 0.09
C PHE A 96 0.84 6.42 0.71
N ALA A 97 0.19 5.40 0.14
CA ALA A 97 0.40 4.00 0.48
C ALA A 97 0.33 3.15 -0.78
N TRP A 98 1.10 2.08 -0.80
CA TRP A 98 1.08 1.10 -1.88
C TRP A 98 -0.25 0.36 -1.91
N ASN A 99 -0.73 0.03 -3.11
CA ASN A 99 -2.09 -0.49 -3.31
C ASN A 99 -2.26 -1.97 -2.96
N ASP A 100 -1.19 -2.76 -2.99
CA ASP A 100 -1.20 -4.23 -2.95
C ASP A 100 -1.80 -4.79 -1.65
N MET A 101 -1.67 -4.06 -0.53
CA MET A 101 -2.24 -4.51 0.73
C MET A 101 -3.76 -4.34 0.84
N PHE A 102 -4.40 -3.64 -0.10
CA PHE A 102 -5.86 -3.42 -0.15
C PHE A 102 -6.48 -3.54 -1.55
N ASP A 103 -5.74 -4.10 -2.53
CA ASP A 103 -6.17 -4.23 -3.91
C ASP A 103 -7.38 -5.16 -4.09
N LYS A 104 -7.55 -6.12 -3.18
CA LYS A 104 -8.65 -7.11 -3.13
C LYS A 104 -9.73 -6.75 -2.13
N SER A 105 -9.57 -5.67 -1.38
CA SER A 105 -10.55 -5.27 -0.37
C SER A 105 -11.87 -4.83 -1.01
N LEU A 106 -12.97 -5.09 -0.31
CA LEU A 106 -14.30 -4.68 -0.73
C LEU A 106 -14.47 -3.16 -0.62
N VAL A 107 -15.31 -2.57 -1.47
CA VAL A 107 -15.56 -1.12 -1.50
C VAL A 107 -16.12 -0.62 -0.16
N GLU A 108 -17.02 -1.40 0.44
CA GLU A 108 -17.60 -1.12 1.75
C GLU A 108 -16.55 -1.11 2.87
N ASP A 109 -15.60 -2.05 2.87
CA ASP A 109 -14.57 -2.15 3.90
C ASP A 109 -13.55 -1.01 3.77
N LEU A 110 -13.21 -0.64 2.52
CA LEU A 110 -12.40 0.53 2.22
C LEU A 110 -13.07 1.84 2.68
N ARG A 111 -14.39 1.97 2.52
CA ARG A 111 -15.15 3.13 3.03
C ARG A 111 -15.25 3.13 4.55
N GLU A 112 -15.56 2.00 5.16
CA GLU A 112 -15.67 1.84 6.62
C GLU A 112 -14.35 2.20 7.32
N SER A 113 -13.22 1.79 6.74
CA SER A 113 -11.89 2.14 7.26
C SER A 113 -11.54 3.63 7.13
N GLY A 114 -12.28 4.40 6.33
CA GLY A 114 -12.03 5.82 6.08
C GLY A 114 -10.85 6.10 5.15
N LEU A 115 -10.26 5.09 4.50
CA LEU A 115 -9.04 5.26 3.69
C LEU A 115 -9.20 6.27 2.55
N GLY A 116 -10.39 6.37 1.95
CA GLY A 116 -10.67 7.28 0.83
C GLY A 116 -10.35 8.75 1.11
N SER A 117 -10.43 9.19 2.37
CA SER A 117 -10.09 10.56 2.79
C SER A 117 -8.70 10.67 3.42
N LEU A 118 -8.12 9.56 3.87
CA LEU A 118 -6.86 9.55 4.60
C LEU A 118 -5.64 9.44 3.69
N ILE A 119 -5.72 8.60 2.65
CA ILE A 119 -4.57 8.27 1.79
C ILE A 119 -4.84 8.57 0.32
N THR A 120 -3.77 8.61 -0.45
CA THR A 120 -3.77 8.55 -1.90
C THR A 120 -3.03 7.27 -2.33
N PRO A 121 -3.73 6.28 -2.89
CA PRO A 121 -3.10 5.02 -3.33
C PRO A 121 -2.05 5.26 -4.40
N VAL A 122 -0.95 4.52 -4.32
CA VAL A 122 0.06 4.44 -5.38
C VAL A 122 0.02 3.02 -5.95
N VAL A 123 -0.39 2.92 -7.21
CA VAL A 123 -0.50 1.66 -7.95
C VAL A 123 0.84 1.33 -8.58
N TRP A 124 1.43 0.21 -8.16
CA TRP A 124 2.78 -0.20 -8.55
C TRP A 124 2.81 -1.63 -9.12
N GLY A 125 3.92 -1.97 -9.77
CA GLY A 125 4.07 -3.22 -10.51
C GLY A 125 5.32 -3.26 -11.40
N TYR A 126 5.98 -4.41 -11.42
CA TYR A 126 7.26 -4.61 -12.11
C TYR A 126 7.17 -5.27 -13.48
N LYS A 127 5.98 -5.72 -13.94
CA LYS A 127 5.83 -6.33 -15.27
C LYS A 127 6.16 -5.34 -16.38
N VAL A 128 6.69 -5.83 -17.51
CA VAL A 128 6.96 -4.99 -18.69
C VAL A 128 5.68 -4.42 -19.26
N ASP A 129 4.63 -5.23 -19.31
CA ASP A 129 3.28 -4.80 -19.64
C ASP A 129 2.35 -5.03 -18.44
N VAL A 130 2.00 -3.95 -17.74
CA VAL A 130 1.07 -4.03 -16.60
C VAL A 130 -0.41 -4.07 -17.01
N THR A 131 -0.69 -4.01 -18.32
CA THR A 131 -2.05 -4.15 -18.87
C THR A 131 -2.39 -5.58 -19.27
N GLU A 132 -1.48 -6.53 -19.03
CA GLU A 132 -1.72 -7.95 -19.28
C GLU A 132 -2.85 -8.46 -18.37
N ASP A 133 -3.76 -9.25 -18.95
CA ASP A 133 -4.91 -9.80 -18.25
C ASP A 133 -4.49 -10.58 -17.00
N GLY A 134 -5.20 -10.33 -15.89
CA GLY A 134 -4.92 -10.96 -14.60
C GLY A 134 -3.70 -10.42 -13.85
N TYR A 135 -2.98 -9.41 -14.37
CA TYR A 135 -1.86 -8.82 -13.64
C TYR A 135 -2.32 -8.05 -12.39
N PHE A 136 -3.31 -7.17 -12.55
CA PHE A 136 -4.03 -6.58 -11.42
C PHE A 136 -5.30 -7.40 -11.13
N PRO A 137 -5.78 -7.44 -9.88
CA PRO A 137 -7.05 -8.08 -9.57
C PRO A 137 -8.20 -7.52 -10.41
N ASP A 138 -9.05 -8.41 -10.92
CA ASP A 138 -10.23 -8.02 -11.70
C ASP A 138 -11.06 -6.97 -10.96
N GLY A 139 -11.47 -5.92 -11.66
CA GLY A 139 -12.27 -4.84 -11.08
C GLY A 139 -11.52 -3.90 -10.13
N LEU A 140 -10.19 -3.97 -10.03
CA LEU A 140 -9.39 -3.13 -9.11
C LEU A 140 -9.70 -1.64 -9.30
N PHE A 141 -9.60 -1.15 -10.53
CA PHE A 141 -9.74 0.28 -10.83
C PHE A 141 -11.19 0.77 -10.61
N GLU A 142 -12.18 -0.07 -10.90
CA GLU A 142 -13.59 0.18 -10.61
C GLU A 142 -13.87 0.22 -9.10
N ARG A 143 -13.25 -0.66 -8.30
CA ARG A 143 -13.41 -0.65 -6.84
C ARG A 143 -12.77 0.58 -6.22
N ILE A 144 -11.50 0.82 -6.50
CA ILE A 144 -10.78 1.92 -5.85
C ILE A 144 -11.29 3.29 -6.34
N SER A 145 -11.88 3.40 -7.54
CA SER A 145 -12.50 4.66 -8.03
C SER A 145 -13.77 5.06 -7.32
N GLN A 146 -14.45 4.11 -6.69
CA GLN A 146 -15.61 4.39 -5.85
C GLN A 146 -15.24 4.92 -4.46
N VAL A 147 -13.96 4.90 -4.10
CA VAL A 147 -13.49 5.24 -2.74
C VAL A 147 -12.49 6.37 -2.74
N PHE A 148 -11.48 6.31 -3.61
CA PHE A 148 -10.38 7.26 -3.63
C PHE A 148 -10.63 8.32 -4.70
N PRO A 149 -10.53 9.62 -4.38
CA PRO A 149 -10.71 10.68 -5.36
C PRO A 149 -9.51 10.83 -6.32
N LYS A 150 -8.36 10.28 -5.94
CA LYS A 150 -7.08 10.41 -6.64
C LYS A 150 -6.23 9.17 -6.41
N ILE A 151 -5.47 8.76 -7.43
CA ILE A 151 -4.42 7.73 -7.33
C ILE A 151 -3.17 8.17 -8.07
N TYR A 152 -2.06 7.52 -7.79
CA TYR A 152 -0.81 7.65 -8.54
C TYR A 152 -0.44 6.33 -9.19
N PHE A 153 0.27 6.39 -10.32
CA PHE A 153 0.95 5.24 -10.89
C PHE A 153 2.45 5.35 -10.63
N ALA A 154 3.07 4.29 -10.12
CA ALA A 154 4.51 4.20 -9.95
C ALA A 154 5.06 3.16 -10.93
N SER A 155 5.62 3.65 -12.03
CA SER A 155 6.35 2.78 -12.96
C SER A 155 7.64 2.28 -12.32
N ALA A 156 8.07 1.07 -12.69
CA ALA A 156 9.33 0.51 -12.25
C ALA A 156 10.49 1.38 -12.76
N PHE A 157 11.43 1.68 -11.85
CA PHE A 157 12.67 2.39 -12.15
C PHE A 157 13.88 1.55 -11.68
N LYS A 158 15.11 2.00 -11.98
CA LYS A 158 16.38 1.31 -11.71
C LYS A 158 16.36 0.47 -10.43
N GLY A 159 16.65 -0.83 -10.55
CA GLY A 159 16.73 -1.78 -9.43
C GLY A 159 15.44 -2.57 -9.18
N ALA A 160 14.31 -2.16 -9.77
CA ALA A 160 13.00 -2.81 -9.61
C ALA A 160 12.81 -4.09 -10.47
N LYS A 161 13.86 -4.93 -10.59
CA LYS A 161 13.81 -6.21 -11.33
C LYS A 161 14.15 -7.40 -10.43
N SER A 162 15.19 -7.28 -9.62
CA SER A 162 15.55 -8.25 -8.60
C SER A 162 16.44 -7.58 -7.54
N GLN A 163 16.48 -8.15 -6.34
CA GLN A 163 17.26 -7.62 -5.21
C GLN A 163 18.77 -7.51 -5.52
N THR A 164 19.28 -8.27 -6.49
CA THR A 164 20.71 -8.34 -6.84
C THR A 164 21.06 -7.64 -8.16
N GLU A 165 20.10 -6.96 -8.79
CA GLU A 165 20.30 -6.36 -10.11
C GLU A 165 21.12 -5.07 -10.01
N ASN A 166 22.33 -5.08 -10.56
CA ASN A 166 23.23 -3.93 -10.59
C ASN A 166 23.19 -3.16 -11.92
N TYR A 167 22.47 -3.67 -12.93
CA TYR A 167 22.41 -3.08 -14.27
C TYR A 167 21.03 -2.50 -14.59
N ILE A 168 21.02 -1.43 -15.39
CA ILE A 168 19.78 -0.75 -15.81
C ILE A 168 19.38 -1.26 -17.19
N ASP A 169 18.30 -2.03 -17.24
CA ASP A 169 17.64 -2.39 -18.50
C ASP A 169 16.71 -1.24 -18.94
N LEU A 170 17.27 -0.29 -19.69
CA LEU A 170 16.55 0.93 -20.11
C LEU A 170 15.28 0.63 -20.90
N ASP A 171 15.35 -0.34 -21.83
CA ASP A 171 14.23 -0.69 -22.69
C ASP A 171 13.10 -1.33 -21.90
N ARG A 172 13.42 -2.16 -20.89
CA ARG A 172 12.43 -2.71 -19.96
C ARG A 172 11.69 -1.61 -19.22
N TYR A 173 12.41 -0.69 -18.59
CA TYR A 173 11.77 0.36 -17.77
C TYR A 173 10.98 1.35 -18.62
N LEU A 174 11.45 1.66 -19.83
CA LEU A 174 10.69 2.48 -20.79
C LEU A 174 9.39 1.77 -21.22
N GLN A 175 9.43 0.46 -21.46
CA GLN A 175 8.24 -0.32 -21.81
C GLN A 175 7.25 -0.41 -20.63
N ASN A 176 7.74 -0.66 -19.41
CA ASN A 176 6.92 -0.61 -18.20
C ASN A 176 6.23 0.75 -18.07
N HIS A 177 6.97 1.85 -18.18
CA HIS A 177 6.39 3.20 -18.12
C HIS A 177 5.34 3.44 -19.21
N ARG A 178 5.60 3.01 -20.45
CA ARG A 178 4.62 3.07 -21.56
C ARG A 178 3.37 2.24 -21.27
N SER A 179 3.50 1.09 -20.62
CA SER A 179 2.36 0.26 -20.24
C SER A 179 1.49 0.92 -19.17
N TYR A 180 2.08 1.66 -18.22
CA TYR A 180 1.32 2.51 -17.28
C TYR A 180 0.61 3.67 -17.98
N VAL A 181 1.22 4.29 -19.00
CA VAL A 181 0.55 5.30 -19.83
C VAL A 181 -0.64 4.69 -20.61
N LYS A 182 -0.49 3.46 -21.11
CA LYS A 182 -1.58 2.71 -21.74
C LYS A 182 -2.70 2.44 -20.74
N LEU A 183 -2.37 1.96 -19.53
CA LEU A 183 -3.32 1.71 -18.45
C LEU A 183 -4.11 2.97 -18.09
N TYR A 184 -3.43 4.10 -17.89
CA TYR A 184 -4.09 5.40 -17.67
C TYR A 184 -5.10 5.72 -18.77
N ARG A 185 -4.72 5.55 -20.05
CA ARG A 185 -5.62 5.84 -21.19
C ARG A 185 -6.83 4.92 -21.25
N MET A 186 -6.74 3.70 -20.74
CA MET A 186 -7.88 2.77 -20.64
C MET A 186 -8.90 3.24 -19.59
N TYR A 187 -8.42 3.79 -18.47
CA TYR A 187 -9.26 4.13 -17.31
C TYR A 187 -9.53 5.63 -17.13
N LYS A 188 -8.98 6.51 -17.98
CA LYS A 188 -9.17 7.98 -17.89
C LYS A 188 -10.64 8.44 -17.94
N ASN A 189 -11.53 7.62 -18.51
CA ASN A 189 -12.96 7.93 -18.64
C ASN A 189 -13.82 7.25 -17.57
N VAL A 190 -13.23 6.37 -16.74
CA VAL A 190 -13.95 5.55 -15.75
C VAL A 190 -14.16 6.33 -14.45
N SER A 191 -13.36 7.38 -14.20
CA SER A 191 -13.47 8.23 -13.01
C SER A 191 -12.92 9.63 -13.23
N LEU A 192 -13.26 10.57 -12.34
CA LEU A 192 -12.75 11.94 -12.30
C LEU A 192 -11.34 12.04 -11.68
N TRP A 193 -10.54 10.98 -11.70
CA TRP A 193 -9.24 11.00 -11.04
C TRP A 193 -8.24 11.92 -11.75
N ASP A 194 -7.51 12.68 -10.93
CA ASP A 194 -6.22 13.21 -11.34
C ASP A 194 -5.18 12.09 -11.26
N TYR A 195 -4.84 11.49 -12.39
CA TYR A 195 -3.75 10.50 -12.44
C TYR A 195 -2.41 11.22 -12.53
N VAL A 196 -1.51 10.89 -11.62
CA VAL A 196 -0.16 11.44 -11.60
C VAL A 196 0.85 10.29 -11.67
N PHE A 197 1.82 10.41 -12.57
CA PHE A 197 2.94 9.48 -12.65
C PHE A 197 3.99 9.90 -11.63
N PHE A 198 4.39 8.96 -10.77
CA PHE A 198 5.54 9.11 -9.90
C PHE A 198 6.76 8.52 -10.62
N PRO A 199 7.86 9.28 -10.84
CA PRO A 199 9.12 8.74 -11.33
C PRO A 199 9.83 7.91 -10.26
#